data_AF-A0A8X6KVS3-F1
#
_entry.id   AF-A0A8X6KVS3-F1
#
_cell.length_a   1.000
_cell.length_b   1.000
_cell.length_c   1.000
_cell.angle_alpha   90.00
_cell.angle_beta   90.00
_cell.angle_gamma   90.00
#
_symmetry.space_group_name_H-M   'P 1'
#
loop_
_entity.id
_entity.type
_entity.pdbx_description
1 polymer ?
#
loop_
_entity_poly.entity_id
_entity_poly.type
_entity_poly.pdbx_seq_one_letter_code
_entity_poly.pdbx_strand_id
1 'polypeptide(L)'
;MAWIQIQKAFALSFWYHMYGNNPGSLYLRVQNFHDEDKFETIWTKSKSQGPNWKYEQVHIVKDYAFKIVFEGDGTWYGDISLDDFSLNYKACPPRDFCDVEQDYCGFAHDPESDFQWKRGNGSRTNGPDVDHTYGSGFGNYFYVDPKTAVKEGNVARLESGLYQPDKKCMRFWYYLNGIDVGNLEVLIRNGDSKVSKWKEAGDNSEFWHGSEVLLEEQLPSAYSYIFQVTAGSAYVMEPLQSTTLL
;
A
#
# COMPACT_ATOMS: atom_id res chain seq x y z
N MET A 1 -38.31 22.83 -1.88
CA MET A 1 -36.96 23.28 -1.49
C MET A 1 -36.12 22.03 -1.27
N ALA A 2 -35.07 21.84 -2.07
CA ALA A 2 -34.10 20.78 -1.88
C ALA A 2 -32.92 21.36 -1.10
N TRP A 3 -32.61 20.79 0.07
CA TRP A 3 -31.43 21.16 0.83
C TRP A 3 -30.27 20.31 0.31
N ILE A 4 -29.22 20.96 -0.21
CA ILE A 4 -27.95 20.30 -0.49
C ILE A 4 -27.11 20.41 0.77
N GLN A 5 -26.96 19.33 1.51
CA GLN A 5 -25.90 19.25 2.52
C GLN A 5 -24.58 18.99 1.80
N ILE A 6 -23.63 19.91 1.94
CA ILE A 6 -22.27 19.71 1.43
C ILE A 6 -21.54 18.86 2.48
N GLN A 7 -21.41 17.56 2.23
CA GLN A 7 -20.49 16.73 3.00
C GLN A 7 -19.07 17.20 2.71
N LYS A 8 -18.29 17.45 3.78
CA LYS A 8 -16.87 17.72 3.65
C LYS A 8 -16.12 16.41 3.85
N ALA A 9 -15.33 16.06 2.85
CA ALA A 9 -14.44 14.91 2.86
C ALA A 9 -13.02 15.38 3.17
N PHE A 10 -12.38 14.70 4.10
CA PHE A 10 -10.99 14.93 4.47
C PHE A 10 -10.23 13.60 4.40
N ALA A 11 -8.93 13.70 4.15
CA ALA A 11 -8.01 12.60 4.30
C ALA A 11 -6.98 12.98 5.35
N LEU A 12 -6.97 12.25 6.46
CA LEU A 12 -5.95 12.36 7.49
C LEU A 12 -4.93 11.24 7.25
N SER A 13 -3.65 11.58 7.17
CA SER A 13 -2.57 10.61 7.24
C SER A 13 -1.66 10.89 8.43
N PHE A 14 -1.08 9.84 8.99
CA PHE A 14 -0.17 9.90 10.13
C PHE A 14 0.67 8.63 10.19
N TRP A 15 1.81 8.70 10.86
CA TRP A 15 2.59 7.56 11.25
C TRP A 15 2.30 7.20 12.70
N TYR A 16 2.34 5.90 13.03
CA TYR A 16 2.19 5.43 14.39
C TYR A 16 3.15 4.27 14.68
N HIS A 17 3.63 4.20 15.92
CA HIS A 17 4.36 3.06 16.46
C HIS A 17 3.57 2.52 17.66
N MET A 18 3.44 1.20 17.75
CA MET A 18 2.66 0.56 18.81
C MET A 18 3.22 -0.83 19.14
N TYR A 19 4.06 -0.92 20.18
CA TYR A 19 4.81 -2.15 20.50
C TYR A 19 4.85 -2.44 22.01
N GLY A 20 5.31 -3.64 22.36
CA GLY A 20 5.48 -4.07 23.75
C GLY A 20 4.43 -5.07 24.24
N ASN A 21 4.52 -5.40 25.52
CA ASN A 21 3.67 -6.36 26.19
C ASN A 21 2.38 -5.67 26.67
N ASN A 22 1.37 -5.65 25.80
CA ASN A 22 0.08 -4.99 26.01
C ASN A 22 0.12 -3.44 25.96
N PRO A 23 0.47 -2.85 24.80
CA PRO A 23 0.41 -1.40 24.59
C PRO A 23 -1.00 -0.81 24.67
N GLY A 24 -2.05 -1.63 24.71
CA GLY A 24 -3.45 -1.19 24.73
C GLY A 24 -4.02 -0.97 23.34
N SER A 25 -4.71 0.15 23.13
CA SER A 25 -5.40 0.51 21.90
C SER A 25 -5.24 1.99 21.59
N LEU A 26 -5.06 2.29 20.31
CA LEU A 26 -5.10 3.63 19.75
C LEU A 26 -6.43 3.81 19.00
N TYR A 27 -7.13 4.89 19.29
CA TYR A 27 -8.38 5.28 18.63
C TYR A 27 -8.20 6.62 17.95
N LEU A 28 -8.72 6.72 16.73
CA LEU A 28 -8.96 7.98 16.05
C LEU A 28 -10.46 8.26 16.10
N ARG A 29 -10.83 9.36 16.72
CA ARG A 29 -12.21 9.76 16.95
C ARG A 29 -12.49 11.13 16.35
N VAL A 30 -13.73 11.34 15.97
CA VAL A 30 -14.28 12.64 15.58
C VAL A 30 -15.27 13.08 16.64
N GLN A 31 -15.05 14.27 17.18
CA GLN A 31 -15.93 14.91 18.18
C GLN A 31 -16.73 16.00 17.50
N ASN A 32 -18.05 16.02 17.67
CA ASN A 32 -18.89 17.07 17.10
C ASN A 32 -18.56 18.43 17.75
N PHE A 33 -18.37 19.47 16.95
CA PHE A 33 -18.04 20.81 17.45
C PHE A 33 -19.20 21.46 18.23
N HIS A 34 -20.45 21.13 17.88
CA HIS A 34 -21.64 21.67 18.54
C HIS A 34 -22.14 20.80 19.71
N ASP A 35 -21.57 19.62 19.90
CA ASP A 35 -21.97 18.66 20.93
C ASP A 35 -20.70 17.91 21.41
N GLU A 36 -20.04 18.46 22.43
CA GLU A 36 -18.74 17.97 22.90
C GLU A 36 -18.81 16.57 23.51
N ASP A 37 -19.99 16.07 23.90
CA ASP A 37 -20.14 14.70 24.42
C ASP A 37 -20.29 13.66 23.29
N LYS A 38 -20.48 14.10 22.05
CA LYS A 38 -20.69 13.23 20.90
C LYS A 38 -19.38 12.89 20.19
N PHE A 39 -18.88 11.69 20.47
CA PHE A 39 -17.72 11.09 19.82
C PHE A 39 -18.12 9.93 18.91
N GLU A 40 -17.42 9.83 17.78
CA GLU A 40 -17.49 8.68 16.89
C GLU A 40 -16.07 8.16 16.63
N THR A 41 -15.83 6.88 16.85
CA THR A 41 -14.54 6.24 16.51
C THR A 41 -14.55 5.87 15.04
N ILE A 42 -13.62 6.44 14.28
CA ILE A 42 -13.51 6.25 12.82
C ILE A 42 -12.37 5.32 12.42
N TRP A 43 -11.39 5.10 13.31
CA TRP A 43 -10.32 4.12 13.13
C TRP A 43 -9.77 3.68 14.49
N THR A 44 -9.27 2.44 14.56
CA THR A 44 -8.62 1.92 15.77
C THR A 44 -7.62 0.81 15.46
N LYS A 45 -6.58 0.72 16.29
CA LYS A 45 -5.66 -0.43 16.38
C LYS A 45 -5.49 -0.83 17.84
N SER A 46 -5.37 -2.13 18.08
CA SER A 46 -5.24 -2.70 19.42
C SER A 46 -4.14 -3.74 19.46
N LYS A 47 -3.53 -3.92 20.65
CA LYS A 47 -2.41 -4.83 20.91
C LYS A 47 -1.15 -4.44 20.15
N SER A 48 -0.06 -5.13 20.45
CA SER A 48 1.24 -4.93 19.78
C SER A 48 1.09 -5.07 18.26
N GLN A 49 1.50 -4.03 17.54
CA GLN A 49 1.50 -3.96 16.08
C GLN A 49 2.88 -4.30 15.50
N GLY A 50 3.87 -4.55 16.34
CA GLY A 50 5.26 -4.78 15.94
C GLY A 50 6.15 -3.57 16.21
N PRO A 51 7.48 -3.75 16.13
CA PRO A 51 8.45 -2.75 16.58
C PRO A 51 8.71 -1.62 15.57
N ASN A 52 8.02 -1.62 14.42
CA ASN A 52 8.26 -0.65 13.35
C ASN A 52 7.13 0.38 13.29
N TRP A 53 7.49 1.56 12.79
CA TRP A 53 6.54 2.61 12.43
C TRP A 53 5.64 2.17 11.28
N LYS A 54 4.37 2.53 11.37
CA LYS A 54 3.33 2.19 10.40
C LYS A 54 2.65 3.45 9.90
N TYR A 55 2.45 3.52 8.59
CA TYR A 55 1.69 4.57 7.95
C TYR A 55 0.20 4.24 7.96
N GLU A 56 -0.64 5.24 8.23
CA GLU A 56 -2.09 5.12 8.14
C GLU A 56 -2.70 6.29 7.39
N GLN A 57 -3.80 6.04 6.68
CA GLN A 57 -4.58 7.07 6.01
C GLN A 57 -6.08 6.79 6.15
N VAL A 58 -6.79 7.71 6.82
CA VAL A 58 -8.20 7.57 7.16
C VAL A 58 -9.04 8.61 6.41
N HIS A 59 -10.05 8.11 5.71
CA HIS A 59 -11.04 8.94 5.03
C HIS A 59 -12.13 9.39 6.00
N ILE A 60 -12.36 10.69 6.13
CA ILE A 60 -13.30 11.28 7.08
C ILE A 60 -14.37 12.06 6.31
N VAL A 61 -15.61 11.61 6.38
CA VAL A 61 -16.75 12.27 5.73
C VAL A 61 -17.73 12.74 6.80
N LYS A 62 -17.92 14.06 6.92
CA LYS A 62 -18.85 14.67 7.88
C LYS A 62 -19.60 15.83 7.27
N ASP A 63 -20.84 16.01 7.72
CA ASP A 63 -21.74 17.11 7.36
C ASP A 63 -21.81 18.20 8.45
N TYR A 64 -21.02 18.05 9.53
CA TYR A 64 -20.88 18.99 10.64
C TYR A 64 -19.42 19.37 10.89
N ALA A 65 -19.18 20.47 11.62
CA ALA A 65 -17.84 20.82 12.10
C ALA A 65 -17.42 19.86 13.22
N PHE A 66 -16.16 19.41 13.20
CA PHE A 66 -15.66 18.41 14.15
C PHE A 66 -14.22 18.69 14.58
N LYS A 67 -13.82 18.11 15.71
CA LYS A 67 -12.41 18.00 16.17
C LYS A 67 -11.93 16.57 15.93
N ILE A 68 -10.68 16.42 15.50
CA ILE A 68 -10.00 15.12 15.39
C ILE A 68 -9.30 14.84 16.72
N VAL A 69 -9.54 13.67 17.30
CA VAL A 69 -9.03 13.28 18.61
C VAL A 69 -8.35 11.92 18.50
N PHE A 70 -7.06 11.87 18.86
CA PHE A 70 -6.37 10.61 19.11
C PHE A 70 -6.49 10.28 20.60
N GLU A 71 -6.94 9.06 20.90
CA GLU A 71 -7.11 8.57 22.26
C GLU A 71 -6.35 7.24 22.38
N GLY A 72 -5.48 7.13 23.38
CA GLY A 72 -4.74 5.91 23.67
C GLY A 72 -5.21 5.32 25.00
N ASP A 73 -5.57 4.04 25.02
CA ASP A 73 -5.58 3.24 26.24
C ASP A 73 -4.33 2.37 26.28
N GLY A 74 -3.86 2.01 27.48
CA GLY A 74 -2.62 1.27 27.60
C GLY A 74 -2.25 0.89 29.01
N THR A 75 -1.23 0.05 29.10
CA THR A 75 -0.54 -0.28 30.36
C THR A 75 0.92 0.19 30.28
N TRP A 76 1.65 0.10 31.38
CA TRP A 76 3.04 0.54 31.52
C TRP A 76 4.07 -0.36 30.81
N TYR A 77 3.62 -1.36 30.05
CA TYR A 77 4.47 -2.38 29.41
C TYR A 77 4.47 -2.33 27.88
N GLY A 78 3.87 -1.30 27.29
CA GLY A 78 3.97 -1.02 25.86
C GLY A 78 3.86 0.47 25.60
N ASP A 79 4.17 0.85 24.38
CA ASP A 79 4.18 2.24 23.96
C ASP A 79 3.24 2.46 22.77
N ILE A 80 2.72 3.69 22.68
CA ILE A 80 2.00 4.20 21.52
C ILE A 80 2.62 5.56 21.22
N SER A 81 3.15 5.71 20.01
CA SER A 81 3.72 6.96 19.50
C SER A 81 3.06 7.33 18.18
N LEU A 82 2.95 8.64 17.91
CA LEU A 82 2.36 9.20 16.70
C LEU A 82 3.33 10.23 16.10
N ASP A 83 3.39 10.30 14.78
CA ASP A 83 4.24 11.26 14.07
C ASP A 83 3.66 11.65 12.69
N ASP A 84 4.22 12.68 12.07
CA ASP A 84 4.04 13.04 10.65
C ASP A 84 2.57 13.14 10.18
N PHE A 85 1.81 14.03 10.82
CA PHE A 85 0.40 14.27 10.49
C PHE A 85 0.25 15.13 9.22
N SER A 86 -0.68 14.74 8.35
CA SER A 86 -1.10 15.55 7.20
C SER A 86 -2.61 15.48 7.00
N LEU A 87 -3.20 16.61 6.62
CA LEU A 87 -4.64 16.74 6.36
C LEU A 87 -4.87 17.29 4.95
N ASN A 88 -5.54 16.49 4.12
CA ASN A 88 -5.99 16.91 2.80
C ASN A 88 -7.50 17.19 2.82
N TYR A 89 -7.92 18.36 2.32
CA TYR A 89 -9.31 18.82 2.27
C TYR A 89 -10.09 18.23 1.08
N LYS A 90 -9.72 17.03 0.63
CA LYS A 90 -10.31 16.27 -0.47
C LYS A 90 -10.36 14.79 -0.10
N ALA A 91 -10.85 13.98 -1.03
CA ALA A 91 -10.70 12.52 -0.96
C ALA A 91 -9.23 12.13 -0.79
N CYS A 92 -9.00 10.97 -0.17
CA CYS A 92 -7.65 10.45 0.05
C CYS A 92 -6.87 10.41 -1.27
N PRO A 93 -5.72 11.09 -1.36
CA PRO A 93 -4.81 10.82 -2.46
C PRO A 93 -4.37 9.36 -2.36
N PRO A 94 -3.92 8.75 -3.46
CA PRO A 94 -3.27 7.43 -3.36
C PRO A 94 -2.14 7.49 -2.33
N ARG A 95 -1.90 6.38 -1.64
CA ARG A 95 -0.84 6.34 -0.62
C ARG A 95 0.52 6.52 -1.30
N ASP A 96 1.35 7.41 -0.74
CA ASP A 96 2.74 7.61 -1.17
C ASP A 96 3.67 6.49 -0.67
N PHE A 97 3.23 5.79 0.39
CA PHE A 97 3.95 4.68 1.00
C PHE A 97 3.06 3.45 1.13
N CYS A 98 3.59 2.29 0.76
CA CYS A 98 2.94 1.00 0.95
C CYS A 98 3.95 -0.05 1.43
N ASP A 99 3.83 -0.46 2.70
CA ASP A 99 4.59 -1.56 3.29
C ASP A 99 3.91 -2.93 3.12
N VAL A 100 2.69 -2.97 2.57
CA VAL A 100 1.91 -4.18 2.28
C VAL A 100 1.49 -4.98 3.54
N GLU A 101 1.73 -4.44 4.73
CA GLU A 101 1.50 -5.16 5.98
C GLU A 101 0.04 -5.26 6.40
N GLN A 102 -0.76 -4.27 6.01
CA GLN A 102 -2.15 -4.20 6.47
C GLN A 102 -3.14 -4.57 5.37
N ASP A 103 -2.91 -4.07 4.17
CA ASP A 103 -3.80 -4.17 3.03
C ASP A 103 -3.03 -4.00 1.70
N TYR A 104 -3.76 -3.80 0.60
CA TYR A 104 -3.19 -3.51 -0.70
C TYR A 104 -2.86 -2.02 -0.91
N CYS A 105 -2.94 -1.18 0.13
CA CYS A 105 -2.62 0.26 0.06
C CYS A 105 -3.37 1.07 -1.02
N GLY A 106 -4.56 0.62 -1.40
CA GLY A 106 -5.34 1.23 -2.48
C GLY A 106 -4.96 0.77 -3.89
N PHE A 107 -4.03 -0.18 -4.02
CA PHE A 107 -3.81 -0.88 -5.27
C PHE A 107 -5.04 -1.73 -5.62
N ALA A 108 -5.40 -1.72 -6.89
CA ALA A 108 -6.55 -2.43 -7.45
C ALA A 108 -6.10 -3.54 -8.40
N HIS A 109 -6.80 -4.66 -8.33
CA HIS A 109 -6.67 -5.75 -9.28
C HIS A 109 -7.27 -5.37 -10.63
N ASP A 110 -6.56 -5.66 -11.72
CA ASP A 110 -7.12 -5.58 -13.07
C ASP A 110 -8.01 -6.80 -13.32
N PRO A 111 -9.34 -6.64 -13.51
CA PRO A 111 -10.25 -7.75 -13.72
C PRO A 111 -10.01 -8.49 -15.04
N GLU A 112 -9.32 -7.87 -15.99
CA GLU A 112 -8.98 -8.47 -17.30
C GLU A 112 -7.67 -9.28 -17.25
N SER A 113 -7.05 -9.40 -16.07
CA SER A 113 -5.88 -10.26 -15.89
C SER A 113 -6.26 -11.75 -15.89
N ASP A 114 -5.40 -12.59 -16.47
CA ASP A 114 -5.57 -14.04 -16.50
C ASP A 114 -5.51 -14.67 -15.10
N PHE A 115 -4.71 -14.07 -14.21
CA PHE A 115 -4.63 -14.40 -12.80
C PHE A 115 -4.38 -13.13 -11.98
N GLN A 116 -4.44 -13.23 -10.65
CA GLN A 116 -4.39 -12.08 -9.78
C GLN A 116 -3.19 -12.15 -8.84
N TRP A 117 -2.63 -10.97 -8.56
CA TRP A 117 -1.72 -10.77 -7.44
C TRP A 117 -2.39 -11.22 -6.14
N LYS A 118 -1.59 -11.66 -5.18
CA LYS A 118 -2.03 -12.07 -3.85
C LYS A 118 -1.15 -11.39 -2.82
N ARG A 119 -1.66 -11.20 -1.60
CA ARG A 119 -0.87 -10.73 -0.45
C ARG A 119 -0.55 -11.92 0.45
N GLY A 120 0.71 -12.13 0.78
CA GLY A 120 1.16 -13.26 1.59
C GLY A 120 2.52 -13.02 2.22
N ASN A 121 3.04 -14.01 2.94
CA ASN A 121 4.33 -13.96 3.62
C ASN A 121 5.11 -15.26 3.40
N GLY A 122 6.37 -15.31 3.87
CA GLY A 122 7.26 -16.46 3.70
C GLY A 122 6.67 -17.80 4.17
N SER A 123 5.83 -17.80 5.22
CA SER A 123 5.21 -19.03 5.74
C SER A 123 4.14 -19.65 4.83
N ARG A 124 3.63 -18.91 3.84
CA ARG A 124 2.48 -19.31 2.99
C ARG A 124 2.82 -19.41 1.51
N THR A 125 4.05 -19.09 1.13
CA THR A 125 4.46 -19.05 -0.27
C THR A 125 5.75 -19.85 -0.46
N ASN A 126 6.10 -20.16 -1.71
CA ASN A 126 7.41 -20.71 -2.06
C ASN A 126 8.44 -19.60 -2.33
N GLY A 127 8.21 -18.38 -1.81
CA GLY A 127 9.09 -17.23 -2.00
C GLY A 127 9.96 -16.96 -0.79
N PRO A 128 10.54 -15.75 -0.70
CA PRO A 128 11.53 -15.47 0.32
C PRO A 128 10.91 -15.70 1.71
N ASP A 129 11.62 -16.50 2.51
CA ASP A 129 11.30 -16.82 3.90
C ASP A 129 11.26 -15.57 4.79
N VAL A 130 11.77 -14.44 4.27
CA VAL A 130 12.05 -13.20 4.98
C VAL A 130 11.62 -12.03 4.11
N ASP A 131 10.73 -11.20 4.65
CA ASP A 131 10.24 -10.00 3.98
C ASP A 131 11.31 -8.88 3.99
N HIS A 132 11.28 -7.96 3.03
CA HIS A 132 12.27 -6.87 2.98
C HIS A 132 12.05 -5.79 4.05
N THR A 133 10.80 -5.54 4.46
CA THR A 133 10.46 -4.42 5.34
C THR A 133 10.89 -4.68 6.78
N TYR A 134 10.74 -5.92 7.27
CA TYR A 134 11.09 -6.29 8.64
C TYR A 134 12.35 -7.16 8.72
N GLY A 135 12.89 -7.64 7.59
CA GLY A 135 13.95 -8.63 7.62
C GLY A 135 13.52 -9.88 8.38
N SER A 136 12.22 -10.22 8.36
CA SER A 136 11.66 -11.33 9.12
C SER A 136 10.63 -12.14 8.31
N GLY A 137 10.39 -13.40 8.67
CA GLY A 137 9.37 -14.21 8.00
C GLY A 137 7.91 -13.84 8.28
N PHE A 138 7.67 -12.71 8.96
CA PHE A 138 6.35 -12.26 9.37
C PHE A 138 5.77 -11.14 8.50
N GLY A 139 6.59 -10.43 7.71
CA GLY A 139 6.11 -9.36 6.85
C GLY A 139 5.44 -9.87 5.57
N ASN A 140 4.59 -9.03 5.00
CA ASN A 140 3.70 -9.41 3.90
C ASN A 140 4.07 -8.69 2.61
N TYR A 141 4.19 -9.44 1.52
CA TYR A 141 4.43 -8.92 0.19
C TYR A 141 3.28 -9.26 -0.76
N PHE A 142 3.18 -8.48 -1.85
CA PHE A 142 2.42 -8.96 -3.00
C PHE A 142 3.20 -10.07 -3.65
N TYR A 143 2.54 -11.13 -4.10
CA TYR A 143 3.13 -12.20 -4.87
C TYR A 143 2.15 -12.72 -5.92
N VAL A 144 2.67 -13.37 -6.94
CA VAL A 144 1.87 -14.18 -7.86
C VAL A 144 2.03 -15.66 -7.56
N ASP A 145 0.91 -16.39 -7.53
CA ASP A 145 0.91 -17.83 -7.29
C ASP A 145 1.12 -18.57 -8.62
N PRO A 146 2.24 -19.29 -8.78
CA PRO A 146 2.56 -19.99 -10.03
C PRO A 146 1.55 -21.08 -10.37
N LYS A 147 0.84 -21.62 -9.37
CA LYS A 147 -0.25 -22.59 -9.58
C LYS A 147 -1.43 -21.98 -10.32
N THR A 148 -1.60 -20.67 -10.23
CA THR A 148 -2.66 -19.92 -10.94
C THR A 148 -2.18 -19.33 -12.27
N ALA A 149 -0.86 -19.21 -12.48
CA ALA A 149 -0.25 -18.84 -13.75
C ALA A 149 -0.10 -20.10 -14.64
N VAL A 150 -1.23 -20.64 -15.10
CA VAL A 150 -1.30 -21.98 -15.71
C VAL A 150 -0.61 -22.05 -17.09
N LYS A 151 -0.41 -20.91 -17.78
CA LYS A 151 0.18 -20.87 -19.12
C LYS A 151 1.23 -19.76 -19.25
N GLU A 152 2.29 -20.07 -19.98
CA GLU A 152 3.26 -19.08 -20.46
C GLU A 152 2.53 -17.95 -21.19
N GLY A 153 2.96 -16.71 -20.91
CA GLY A 153 2.36 -15.51 -21.45
C GLY A 153 1.10 -15.02 -20.72
N ASN A 154 0.59 -15.76 -19.72
CA ASN A 154 -0.48 -15.23 -18.88
C ASN A 154 -0.02 -14.00 -18.11
N VAL A 155 -0.95 -13.07 -17.89
CA VAL A 155 -0.64 -11.77 -17.28
C VAL A 155 -1.44 -11.53 -16.00
N ALA A 156 -0.78 -10.95 -14.99
CA ALA A 156 -1.41 -10.35 -13.82
C ALA A 156 -1.02 -8.89 -13.67
N ARG A 157 -2.00 -8.01 -13.42
CA ARG A 157 -1.76 -6.58 -13.19
C ARG A 157 -2.30 -6.12 -11.85
N LEU A 158 -1.49 -5.35 -11.14
CA LEU A 158 -1.87 -4.61 -9.94
C LEU A 158 -1.60 -3.13 -10.18
N GLU A 159 -2.63 -2.31 -10.04
CA GLU A 159 -2.60 -0.91 -10.42
C GLU A 159 -2.74 0.00 -9.20
N SER A 160 -1.90 1.02 -9.10
CA SER A 160 -1.98 2.03 -8.04
C SER A 160 -3.18 2.97 -8.22
N GLY A 161 -3.43 3.82 -7.23
CA GLY A 161 -4.28 4.99 -7.44
C GLY A 161 -3.65 6.02 -8.41
N LEU A 162 -4.40 7.08 -8.71
CA LEU A 162 -4.00 8.16 -9.60
C LEU A 162 -3.14 9.23 -8.90
N TYR A 163 -1.86 9.28 -9.24
CA TYR A 163 -0.91 10.28 -8.79
C TYR A 163 -0.98 11.54 -9.65
N GLN A 164 -0.73 12.68 -9.02
CA GLN A 164 -0.62 13.97 -9.71
C GLN A 164 0.77 14.08 -10.40
N PRO A 165 0.90 14.83 -11.51
CA PRO A 165 2.15 14.93 -12.27
C PRO A 165 3.36 15.55 -11.54
N ASP A 166 3.16 16.04 -10.33
CA ASP A 166 4.21 16.60 -9.46
C ASP A 166 5.02 15.53 -8.74
N LYS A 167 4.47 14.32 -8.58
CA LYS A 167 5.21 13.13 -8.13
C LYS A 167 6.01 12.57 -9.31
N LYS A 168 7.31 12.29 -9.10
CA LYS A 168 8.19 11.90 -10.20
C LYS A 168 9.02 10.65 -9.96
N CYS A 169 9.18 10.19 -8.72
CA CYS A 169 10.04 9.05 -8.42
C CYS A 169 9.28 8.00 -7.63
N MET A 170 9.15 6.79 -8.19
CA MET A 170 8.69 5.61 -7.46
C MET A 170 9.86 4.69 -7.21
N ARG A 171 10.10 4.34 -5.95
CA ARG A 171 11.06 3.29 -5.57
C ARG A 171 10.33 2.06 -5.16
N PHE A 172 10.85 0.88 -5.49
CA PHE A 172 10.27 -0.37 -5.05
C PHE A 172 11.29 -1.49 -4.90
N TRP A 173 10.92 -2.51 -4.13
CA TRP A 173 11.69 -3.75 -4.02
C TRP A 173 10.98 -4.90 -4.70
N TYR A 174 11.75 -5.77 -5.32
CA TYR A 174 11.25 -6.95 -6.01
C TYR A 174 12.18 -8.14 -5.76
N TYR A 175 11.66 -9.34 -5.97
CA TYR A 175 12.42 -10.58 -5.91
C TYR A 175 11.91 -11.51 -7.02
N LEU A 176 12.81 -12.10 -7.80
CA LEU A 176 12.48 -12.92 -8.97
C LEU A 176 13.33 -14.19 -8.97
N ASN A 177 12.90 -15.22 -8.25
CA ASN A 177 13.70 -16.44 -8.11
C ASN A 177 13.17 -17.60 -8.95
N GLY A 178 13.89 -17.91 -10.04
CA GLY A 178 13.74 -19.16 -10.76
C GLY A 178 14.13 -19.05 -12.22
N ILE A 179 14.26 -20.21 -12.88
CA ILE A 179 14.51 -20.31 -14.31
C ILE A 179 13.18 -20.13 -15.04
N ASP A 180 13.15 -19.28 -16.07
CA ASP A 180 11.98 -18.96 -16.90
C ASP A 180 10.71 -18.57 -16.13
N VAL A 181 10.86 -17.88 -14.99
CA VAL A 181 9.73 -17.40 -14.17
C VAL A 181 8.85 -16.37 -14.87
N GLY A 182 9.39 -15.74 -15.91
CA GLY A 182 8.73 -14.68 -16.66
C GLY A 182 9.42 -13.34 -16.47
N ASN A 183 8.63 -12.28 -16.45
CA ASN A 183 9.12 -10.92 -16.23
C ASN A 183 8.13 -10.06 -15.45
N LEU A 184 8.71 -9.20 -14.61
CA LEU A 184 8.05 -8.12 -13.92
C LEU A 184 8.27 -6.84 -14.73
N GLU A 185 7.18 -6.13 -15.00
CA GLU A 185 7.20 -4.88 -15.74
C GLU A 185 6.42 -3.79 -14.98
N VAL A 186 6.99 -2.60 -14.88
CA VAL A 186 6.30 -1.41 -14.41
C VAL A 186 5.92 -0.54 -15.60
N LEU A 187 4.62 -0.42 -15.83
CA LEU A 187 4.03 0.47 -16.82
C LEU A 187 3.47 1.72 -16.13
N ILE A 188 3.50 2.85 -16.83
CA ILE A 188 2.78 4.06 -16.44
C ILE A 188 1.58 4.24 -17.35
N ARG A 189 0.39 4.35 -16.75
CA ARG A 189 -0.84 4.69 -17.47
C ARG A 189 -1.17 6.17 -17.28
N ASN A 190 -1.34 6.87 -18.39
CA ASN A 190 -1.79 8.25 -18.43
C ASN A 190 -2.88 8.40 -19.50
N GLY A 191 -4.15 8.49 -19.06
CA GLY A 191 -5.30 8.32 -19.95
C GLY A 191 -5.33 6.90 -20.55
N ASP A 192 -5.48 6.81 -21.87
CA ASP A 192 -5.48 5.52 -22.60
C ASP A 192 -4.06 5.01 -22.91
N SER A 193 -3.04 5.85 -22.71
CA SER A 193 -1.65 5.51 -22.99
C SER A 193 -1.05 4.68 -21.86
N LYS A 194 -0.35 3.59 -22.21
CA LYS A 194 0.46 2.79 -21.30
C LYS A 194 1.89 2.73 -21.82
N VAL A 195 2.87 3.10 -20.99
CA VAL A 195 4.29 3.13 -21.37
C VAL A 195 5.10 2.31 -20.38
N SER A 196 5.88 1.34 -20.88
CA SER A 196 6.84 0.60 -20.07
C SER A 196 7.99 1.50 -19.65
N LYS A 197 8.29 1.51 -18.34
CA LYS A 197 9.36 2.31 -17.75
C LYS A 197 10.45 1.48 -17.11
N TRP A 198 10.11 0.28 -16.68
CA TRP A 198 11.04 -0.64 -16.08
C TRP A 198 10.59 -2.06 -16.34
N LYS A 199 11.54 -2.96 -16.59
CA LYS A 199 11.26 -4.38 -16.84
C LYS A 199 12.48 -5.20 -16.46
N GLU A 200 12.25 -6.28 -15.73
CA GLU A 200 13.26 -7.27 -15.40
C GLU A 200 12.71 -8.68 -15.66
N ALA A 201 13.57 -9.56 -16.14
CA ALA A 201 13.25 -10.97 -16.33
C ALA A 201 14.06 -11.81 -15.34
N GLY A 202 13.56 -13.01 -15.00
CA GLY A 202 14.11 -13.87 -13.95
C GLY A 202 15.64 -13.89 -13.86
N ASP A 203 16.18 -13.63 -12.66
CA ASP A 203 17.60 -13.36 -12.46
C ASP A 203 18.33 -14.46 -11.65
N ASN A 204 17.67 -15.58 -11.36
CA ASN A 204 18.17 -16.66 -10.49
C ASN A 204 18.77 -16.14 -9.17
N SER A 205 18.33 -14.97 -8.69
CA SER A 205 18.81 -14.40 -7.45
C SER A 205 17.95 -14.86 -6.27
N GLU A 206 18.59 -15.09 -5.13
CA GLU A 206 17.92 -15.46 -3.89
C GLU A 206 17.78 -14.26 -2.92
N PHE A 207 17.82 -13.02 -3.43
CA PHE A 207 17.75 -11.81 -2.61
C PHE A 207 16.86 -10.72 -3.21
N TRP A 208 16.42 -9.81 -2.35
CA TRP A 208 15.60 -8.66 -2.75
C TRP A 208 16.44 -7.61 -3.48
N HIS A 209 15.87 -7.04 -4.55
CA HIS A 209 16.48 -5.98 -5.35
C HIS A 209 15.67 -4.70 -5.23
N GLY A 210 16.38 -3.58 -5.05
CA GLY A 210 15.79 -2.25 -5.08
C GLY A 210 15.85 -1.67 -6.49
N SER A 211 14.75 -1.07 -6.94
CA SER A 211 14.67 -0.34 -8.21
C SER A 211 13.94 0.98 -8.05
N GLU A 212 14.13 1.85 -9.03
CA GLU A 212 13.44 3.13 -9.13
C GLU A 212 12.92 3.39 -10.56
N VAL A 213 11.74 3.98 -10.64
CA VAL A 213 11.12 4.48 -11.86
C VAL A 213 11.01 6.00 -11.74
N LEU A 214 11.74 6.70 -12.60
CA LEU A 214 11.73 8.15 -12.69
C LEU A 214 10.90 8.62 -13.88
N LEU A 215 10.03 9.60 -13.65
CA LEU A 215 9.37 10.37 -14.69
C LEU A 215 10.29 11.50 -15.15
N GLU A 216 11.00 11.25 -16.26
CA GLU A 216 11.88 12.24 -16.90
C GLU A 216 11.12 13.47 -17.41
N GLU A 217 9.88 13.28 -17.83
CA GLU A 217 9.01 14.32 -18.35
C GLU A 217 7.75 14.47 -17.51
N GLN A 218 7.25 15.71 -17.40
CA GLN A 218 5.99 15.97 -16.72
C GLN A 218 4.83 15.48 -17.57
N LEU A 219 4.01 14.60 -16.99
CA LEU A 219 2.82 14.08 -17.66
C LEU A 219 1.72 15.15 -17.73
N PRO A 220 0.89 15.14 -18.78
CA PRO A 220 -0.13 16.16 -19.01
C PRO A 220 -1.32 16.04 -18.03
N SER A 221 -1.48 14.91 -17.36
CA SER A 221 -2.59 14.64 -16.43
C SER A 221 -2.19 13.57 -15.40
N ALA A 222 -3.08 13.30 -14.44
CA ALA A 222 -2.86 12.28 -13.44
C ALA A 222 -2.60 10.89 -14.06
N TYR A 223 -1.82 10.07 -13.36
CA TYR A 223 -1.31 8.81 -13.89
C TYR A 223 -1.28 7.72 -12.81
N SER A 224 -1.23 6.46 -13.21
CA SER A 224 -1.08 5.30 -12.31
C SER A 224 0.12 4.45 -12.70
N TYR A 225 0.70 3.77 -11.72
CA TYR A 225 1.66 2.70 -11.94
C TYR A 225 0.93 1.38 -12.04
N ILE A 226 1.31 0.57 -13.01
CA ILE A 226 0.82 -0.79 -13.19
C ILE A 226 2.02 -1.73 -13.04
N PHE A 227 1.92 -2.60 -12.07
CA PHE A 227 2.84 -3.71 -11.89
C PHE A 227 2.27 -4.92 -12.63
N GLN A 228 2.92 -5.29 -13.73
CA GLN A 228 2.52 -6.37 -14.62
C GLN A 228 3.50 -7.52 -14.50
N VAL A 229 2.99 -8.70 -14.15
CA VAL A 229 3.71 -9.97 -14.32
C VAL A 229 3.31 -10.57 -15.65
N THR A 230 4.28 -11.08 -16.41
CA THR A 230 4.02 -12.03 -17.50
C THR A 230 4.68 -13.35 -17.17
N ALA A 231 3.88 -14.41 -17.03
CA ALA A 231 4.37 -15.74 -16.67
C ALA A 231 5.28 -16.33 -17.77
N GLY A 232 6.43 -16.89 -17.37
CA GLY A 232 7.31 -17.62 -18.29
C GLY A 232 7.01 -19.12 -18.37
N SER A 233 7.93 -19.88 -18.97
CA SER A 233 7.76 -21.31 -19.25
C SER A 233 8.10 -22.24 -18.07
N ALA A 234 8.73 -21.76 -17.00
CA ALA A 234 9.02 -22.55 -15.79
C ALA A 234 8.81 -21.76 -14.49
N TYR A 235 8.65 -22.49 -13.37
CA TYR A 235 7.84 -22.12 -12.21
C TYR A 235 8.59 -21.24 -11.15
N VAL A 236 7.90 -20.19 -10.66
CA VAL A 236 7.83 -19.61 -9.27
C VAL A 236 8.35 -18.17 -8.95
N MET A 237 7.43 -17.37 -8.35
CA MET A 237 7.53 -16.14 -7.52
C MET A 237 8.01 -14.82 -8.15
N GLU A 238 7.06 -13.87 -8.33
CA GLU A 238 7.37 -12.45 -8.27
C GLU A 238 6.72 -11.85 -7.03
N PRO A 239 7.51 -11.49 -6.00
CA PRO A 239 7.00 -10.56 -5.02
C PRO A 239 7.43 -9.12 -5.25
N LEU A 240 6.48 -8.22 -5.01
CA LEU A 240 6.67 -6.77 -4.95
C LEU A 240 6.47 -6.32 -3.51
N GLN A 241 7.41 -5.54 -2.99
CA GLN A 241 7.29 -4.97 -1.67
C GLN A 241 7.95 -3.60 -1.60
N SER A 242 7.38 -2.70 -0.79
CA SER A 242 7.76 -1.30 -0.66
C SER A 242 7.53 -0.51 -1.94
N THR A 243 6.62 0.46 -1.91
CA THR A 243 6.72 1.62 -2.80
C THR A 243 6.94 2.84 -1.94
N THR A 244 7.99 3.61 -2.23
CA THR A 244 8.14 4.97 -1.71
C THR A 244 8.07 5.90 -2.91
N LEU A 245 7.01 6.69 -2.98
CA LEU A 245 6.92 7.80 -3.92
C LEU A 245 7.47 9.05 -3.24
N LEU A 246 8.65 9.48 -3.70
CA LEU A 246 9.18 10.81 -3.36
C LEU A 246 8.62 11.83 -4.36
#